data_AF-A0A9Q0ME83-F1
#
_entry.id   AF-A0A9Q0ME83-F1
#
_cell.length_a   1.000
_cell.length_b   1.000
_cell.length_c   1.000
_cell.angle_alpha   90.00
_cell.angle_beta   90.00
_cell.angle_gamma   90.00
#
_symmetry.space_group_name_H-M   'P 1'
#
loop_
_entity.id
_entity.type
_entity.pdbx_description
1 polymer ?
#
loop_
_entity_poly.entity_id
_entity_poly.type
_entity_poly.pdbx_seq_one_letter_code
_entity_poly.pdbx_strand_id
1 'polypeptide(L)'
;QNQDGILSWDDFCLLAEKFCKIQRRGKVENDVLERWKKIFDKWWNELTAHADSNKDKVVEFDEWLEFFKNLGKNTKTYEELPEFLKNYLQLFFLCSDANKDGLFCLKDYKKYIAGQKMDTTKAEEHYNFMLIEEDAANENALTSDRFKQLVYDFWVSNDETG
;
A
#
# COMPACT_ATOMS: atom_id res chain seq x y z
N GLN A 1 6.63 -5.67 -10.05
CA GLN A 1 7.03 -4.50 -10.90
C GLN A 1 7.63 -4.97 -12.22
N ASN A 2 8.37 -6.07 -12.19
CA ASN A 2 8.89 -6.77 -13.38
C ASN A 2 7.85 -7.69 -14.08
N GLN A 3 6.69 -7.94 -13.45
CA GLN A 3 5.59 -8.78 -13.98
C GLN A 3 5.99 -10.25 -14.23
N ASP A 4 6.98 -10.76 -13.49
CA ASP A 4 7.44 -12.15 -13.61
C ASP A 4 6.59 -13.17 -12.83
N GLY A 5 5.62 -12.68 -12.05
CA GLY A 5 4.70 -13.52 -11.26
C GLY A 5 5.24 -13.88 -9.87
N ILE A 6 6.42 -13.37 -9.48
CA ILE A 6 7.00 -13.55 -8.15
C ILE A 6 7.29 -12.18 -7.51
N LEU A 7 7.45 -12.17 -6.19
CA LEU A 7 7.99 -11.03 -5.48
C LEU A 7 9.46 -11.32 -5.18
N SER A 8 10.34 -10.43 -5.64
CA SER A 8 11.79 -10.56 -5.45
C SER A 8 12.41 -9.26 -4.94
N TRP A 9 13.67 -9.34 -4.48
CA TRP A 9 14.43 -8.15 -4.11
C TRP A 9 14.57 -7.14 -5.26
N ASP A 10 14.60 -7.61 -6.51
CA ASP A 10 14.69 -6.74 -7.69
C ASP A 10 13.43 -5.86 -7.84
N ASP A 11 12.24 -6.37 -7.49
CA ASP A 11 11.02 -5.56 -7.45
C ASP A 11 11.09 -4.43 -6.43
N PHE A 12 11.66 -4.71 -5.26
CA PHE A 12 11.87 -3.71 -4.21
C PHE A 12 12.92 -2.67 -4.62
N CYS A 13 13.95 -3.07 -5.38
CA CYS A 13 14.89 -2.12 -6.00
C CYS A 13 14.21 -1.20 -7.02
N LEU A 14 13.33 -1.73 -7.87
CA LEU A 14 12.52 -0.93 -8.80
C LEU A 14 11.56 0.00 -8.07
N LEU A 15 10.99 -0.46 -6.94
CA LEU A 15 10.19 0.37 -6.04
C LEU A 15 11.03 1.53 -5.49
N ALA A 16 12.24 1.26 -5.00
CA ALA A 16 13.17 2.28 -4.49
C ALA A 16 13.41 3.38 -5.52
N GLU A 17 13.64 3.00 -6.78
CA GLU A 17 13.85 3.94 -7.86
C GLU A 17 12.58 4.75 -8.16
N LYS A 18 11.40 4.12 -8.17
CA LYS A 18 10.12 4.80 -8.37
C LYS A 18 9.86 5.83 -7.27
N PHE A 19 10.05 5.46 -6.01
CA PHE A 19 9.87 6.37 -4.87
C PHE A 19 10.90 7.51 -4.86
N CYS A 20 12.15 7.22 -5.22
CA CYS A 20 13.18 8.24 -5.42
C CYS A 20 12.74 9.28 -6.48
N LYS A 21 12.27 8.81 -7.64
CA LYS A 21 11.74 9.68 -8.70
C LYS A 21 10.55 10.50 -8.22
N ILE A 22 9.59 9.90 -7.51
CA ILE A 22 8.42 10.63 -6.97
C ILE A 22 8.91 11.75 -6.04
N GLN A 23 9.81 11.44 -5.10
CA GLN A 23 10.33 12.40 -4.12
C GLN A 23 11.16 13.53 -4.76
N ARG A 24 11.88 13.24 -5.84
CA ARG A 24 12.76 14.19 -6.53
C ARG A 24 12.21 14.71 -7.85
N ARG A 25 10.89 14.66 -8.03
CA ARG A 25 10.18 15.21 -9.21
C ARG A 25 10.74 14.66 -10.53
N GLY A 26 11.00 13.36 -10.58
CA GLY A 26 11.49 12.61 -11.74
C GLY A 26 13.00 12.34 -11.75
N LYS A 27 13.78 12.89 -10.82
CA LYS A 27 15.23 12.66 -10.75
C LYS A 27 15.56 11.46 -9.87
N VAL A 28 16.62 10.73 -10.21
CA VAL A 28 17.21 9.70 -9.35
C VAL A 28 18.45 10.30 -8.71
N GLU A 29 18.39 10.50 -7.39
CA GLU A 29 19.54 10.93 -6.59
C GLU A 29 20.07 9.73 -5.82
N ASN A 30 21.38 9.46 -5.93
CA ASN A 30 21.97 8.24 -5.39
C ASN A 30 21.81 8.13 -3.86
N ASP A 31 21.95 9.22 -3.12
CA ASP A 31 21.77 9.25 -1.67
C ASP A 31 20.32 8.93 -1.25
N VAL A 32 19.35 9.40 -2.02
CA VAL A 32 17.92 9.13 -1.78
C VAL A 32 17.58 7.70 -2.18
N LEU A 33 18.10 7.23 -3.30
CA LEU A 33 17.93 5.85 -3.76
C LEU A 33 18.51 4.86 -2.73
N GLU A 34 19.70 5.12 -2.20
CA GLU A 34 20.32 4.27 -1.17
C GLU A 34 19.51 4.24 0.13
N ARG A 35 18.91 5.38 0.54
CA ARG A 35 18.01 5.42 1.70
C ARG A 35 16.77 4.56 1.46
N TRP A 36 16.15 4.69 0.29
CA TRP A 36 14.99 3.86 -0.07
C TRP A 36 15.35 2.37 -0.13
N LYS A 37 16.49 2.02 -0.73
CA LYS A 37 17.00 0.64 -0.73
C LYS A 37 17.18 0.10 0.68
N LYS A 38 17.75 0.88 1.62
CA LYS A 38 17.89 0.45 3.02
C LYS A 38 16.55 0.23 3.74
N ILE A 39 15.54 1.05 3.45
CA ILE A 39 14.19 0.89 4.01
C ILE A 39 13.58 -0.39 3.45
N PHE A 40 13.61 -0.55 2.13
CA PHE A 40 13.03 -1.71 1.46
C PHE A 40 13.78 -3.00 1.74
N ASP A 41 15.09 -2.95 2.00
CA ASP A 41 15.87 -4.13 2.42
C ASP A 41 15.38 -4.66 3.77
N LYS A 42 15.10 -3.78 4.73
CA LYS A 42 14.49 -4.18 6.00
C LYS A 42 13.10 -4.79 5.80
N TRP A 43 12.29 -4.18 4.94
CA TRP A 43 10.94 -4.69 4.66
C TRP A 43 10.98 -6.04 3.96
N TRP A 44 11.91 -6.22 3.03
CA TRP A 44 12.11 -7.49 2.33
C TRP A 44 12.55 -8.60 3.29
N ASN A 45 13.49 -8.30 4.19
CA ASN A 45 13.92 -9.24 5.22
C ASN A 45 12.77 -9.60 6.19
N GLU A 46 11.94 -8.64 6.60
CA GLU A 46 10.73 -8.93 7.40
C GLU A 46 9.72 -9.78 6.62
N LEU A 47 9.45 -9.43 5.36
CA LEU A 47 8.49 -10.15 4.53
C LEU A 47 8.91 -11.62 4.33
N THR A 48 10.15 -11.86 3.90
CA THR A 48 10.69 -13.22 3.71
C THR A 48 10.69 -14.00 5.02
N ALA A 49 10.97 -13.36 6.17
CA ALA A 49 10.87 -14.05 7.47
C ALA A 49 9.45 -14.54 7.81
N HIS A 50 8.41 -13.95 7.21
CA HIS A 50 7.01 -14.31 7.44
C HIS A 50 6.36 -15.12 6.31
N ALA A 51 6.73 -14.87 5.06
CA ALA A 51 6.06 -15.41 3.88
C ALA A 51 6.89 -16.46 3.12
N ASP A 52 8.23 -16.37 3.13
CA ASP A 52 9.11 -17.31 2.41
C ASP A 52 9.22 -18.62 3.20
N SER A 53 8.32 -19.55 2.89
CA SER A 53 8.16 -20.82 3.58
C SER A 53 9.23 -21.83 3.18
N ASN A 54 9.65 -21.78 1.91
CA ASN A 54 10.61 -22.70 1.30
C ASN A 54 12.08 -22.22 1.45
N LYS A 55 12.29 -20.97 1.91
CA LYS A 55 13.57 -20.28 2.15
C LYS A 55 14.41 -20.09 0.88
N ASP A 56 13.77 -19.94 -0.27
CA ASP A 56 14.44 -19.72 -1.55
C ASP A 56 14.75 -18.24 -1.83
N LYS A 57 14.38 -17.34 -0.90
CA LYS A 57 14.52 -15.87 -0.99
C LYS A 57 13.69 -15.26 -2.11
N VAL A 58 12.63 -15.92 -2.52
CA VAL A 58 11.55 -15.43 -3.37
C VAL A 58 10.26 -15.59 -2.58
N VAL A 59 9.24 -14.80 -2.91
CA VAL A 59 7.89 -15.04 -2.39
C VAL A 59 7.01 -15.33 -3.57
N GLU A 60 6.60 -16.59 -3.68
CA GLU A 60 5.67 -17.04 -4.72
C GLU A 60 4.23 -16.59 -4.40
N PHE A 61 3.34 -16.69 -5.40
CA PHE A 61 1.95 -16.26 -5.23
C PHE A 61 1.22 -17.04 -4.13
N ASP A 62 1.45 -18.34 -4.01
CA ASP A 62 0.80 -19.17 -3.00
C ASP A 62 1.27 -18.82 -1.58
N GLU A 63 2.56 -18.55 -1.41
CA GLU A 63 3.17 -18.08 -0.15
C GLU A 63 2.64 -16.70 0.24
N TRP A 64 2.48 -15.81 -0.73
CA TRP A 64 1.87 -14.51 -0.53
C TRP A 64 0.40 -14.63 -0.08
N LEU A 65 -0.39 -15.50 -0.72
CA LEU A 65 -1.78 -15.76 -0.32
C LEU A 65 -1.87 -16.35 1.09
N GLU A 66 -0.98 -17.29 1.44
CA GLU A 66 -0.94 -17.88 2.77
C GLU A 66 -0.57 -16.83 3.83
N PHE A 67 0.39 -15.97 3.53
CA PHE A 67 0.75 -14.85 4.40
C PHE A 67 -0.45 -13.95 4.71
N PHE A 68 -1.20 -13.49 3.71
CA PHE A 68 -2.38 -12.64 3.92
C PHE A 68 -3.53 -13.37 4.64
N LYS A 69 -3.74 -14.66 4.35
CA LYS A 69 -4.72 -15.48 5.08
C LYS A 69 -4.35 -15.60 6.56
N ASN A 70 -3.06 -15.75 6.86
CA ASN A 70 -2.58 -15.83 8.24
C ASN A 70 -2.62 -14.46 8.92
N LEU A 71 -2.35 -13.38 8.18
CA LEU A 71 -2.51 -12.01 8.65
C LEU A 71 -3.94 -11.78 9.15
N GLY A 72 -4.96 -12.00 8.33
CA GLY A 72 -6.36 -11.77 8.70
C GLY A 72 -6.89 -12.66 9.83
N LYS A 73 -6.23 -13.80 10.11
CA LYS A 73 -6.55 -14.65 11.28
C LYS A 73 -5.90 -14.15 12.57
N ASN A 74 -4.73 -13.54 12.46
CA ASN A 74 -3.87 -13.20 13.59
C ASN A 74 -3.94 -11.72 13.99
N THR A 75 -4.48 -10.86 13.12
CA THR A 75 -4.66 -9.43 13.39
C THR A 75 -6.14 -9.08 13.37
N LYS A 76 -6.53 -8.09 14.17
CA LYS A 76 -7.88 -7.50 14.19
C LYS A 76 -7.89 -6.05 13.73
N THR A 77 -6.78 -5.35 13.89
CA THR A 77 -6.62 -3.94 13.52
C THR A 77 -5.33 -3.73 12.76
N TYR A 78 -5.23 -2.62 12.03
CA TYR A 78 -4.01 -2.27 11.30
C TYR A 78 -2.79 -2.06 12.24
N GLU A 79 -3.01 -1.80 13.53
CA GLU A 79 -1.94 -1.59 14.52
C GLU A 79 -1.19 -2.88 14.87
N GLU A 80 -1.86 -4.02 14.73
CA GLU A 80 -1.31 -5.36 14.98
C GLU A 80 -0.51 -5.91 13.79
N LEU A 81 -0.51 -5.19 12.66
CA LEU A 81 0.25 -5.57 11.48
C LEU A 81 1.76 -5.57 11.75
N PRO A 82 2.53 -6.42 11.05
CA PRO A 82 3.97 -6.32 10.96
C PRO A 82 4.44 -4.90 10.61
N GLU A 83 5.62 -4.53 11.12
CA GLU A 83 6.15 -3.18 11.01
C GLU A 83 6.33 -2.73 9.55
N PHE A 84 6.79 -3.63 8.66
CA PHE A 84 6.86 -3.32 7.23
C PHE A 84 5.50 -2.98 6.61
N LEU A 85 4.40 -3.65 6.99
CA LEU A 85 3.06 -3.36 6.46
C LEU A 85 2.52 -2.04 6.99
N LYS A 86 2.74 -1.72 8.26
CA LYS A 86 2.36 -0.42 8.83
C LYS A 86 3.09 0.72 8.14
N ASN A 87 4.40 0.56 7.93
CA ASN A 87 5.18 1.56 7.22
C ASN A 87 4.76 1.65 5.74
N TYR A 88 4.44 0.53 5.09
CA TYR A 88 3.86 0.53 3.74
C TYR A 88 2.53 1.31 3.71
N LEU A 89 1.60 1.06 4.63
CA LEU A 89 0.34 1.78 4.73
C LEU A 89 0.55 3.29 4.91
N GLN A 90 1.49 3.69 5.76
CA GLN A 90 1.85 5.09 5.95
C GLN A 90 2.40 5.71 4.67
N LEU A 91 3.29 5.03 3.96
CA LEU A 91 3.79 5.52 2.66
C LEU A 91 2.68 5.58 1.62
N PHE A 92 1.79 4.60 1.61
CA PHE A 92 0.69 4.52 0.66
C PHE A 92 -0.27 5.70 0.84
N PHE A 93 -0.61 6.03 2.09
CA PHE A 93 -1.36 7.23 2.41
C PHE A 93 -0.63 8.50 1.94
N LEU A 94 0.65 8.67 2.27
CA LEU A 94 1.43 9.85 1.88
C LEU A 94 1.58 10.02 0.35
N CYS A 95 1.53 8.94 -0.41
CA CYS A 95 1.55 8.99 -1.88
C CYS A 95 0.19 9.35 -2.46
N SER A 96 -0.88 8.99 -1.74
CA SER A 96 -2.26 9.17 -2.14
C SER A 96 -2.75 10.58 -1.80
N ASP A 97 -2.35 11.10 -0.63
CA ASP A 97 -2.55 12.48 -0.17
C ASP A 97 -1.71 13.47 -1.02
N ALA A 98 -2.29 13.95 -2.12
CA ALA A 98 -1.57 14.74 -3.09
C ALA A 98 -1.31 16.19 -2.66
N ASN A 99 -2.21 16.76 -1.83
CA ASN A 99 -2.15 18.13 -1.34
C ASN A 99 -1.45 18.22 0.04
N LYS A 100 -1.17 17.09 0.69
CA LYS A 100 -0.51 16.97 2.00
C LYS A 100 -1.30 17.61 3.13
N ASP A 101 -2.63 17.58 3.03
CA ASP A 101 -3.50 18.10 4.09
C ASP A 101 -3.83 17.05 5.16
N GLY A 102 -3.31 15.83 5.00
CA GLY A 102 -3.56 14.73 5.94
C GLY A 102 -4.93 14.10 5.79
N LEU A 103 -5.65 14.42 4.70
CA LEU A 103 -6.93 13.86 4.32
C LEU A 103 -6.83 13.23 2.93
N PHE A 104 -7.58 12.16 2.71
CA PHE A 104 -7.74 11.55 1.40
C PHE A 104 -9.15 11.84 0.91
N CYS A 105 -9.27 12.73 -0.07
CA CYS A 105 -10.55 13.18 -0.60
C CYS A 105 -10.87 12.59 -1.99
N LEU A 106 -12.07 12.89 -2.51
CA LEU A 106 -12.48 12.44 -3.85
C LEU A 106 -11.49 12.82 -4.96
N LYS A 107 -10.81 13.98 -4.84
CA LYS A 107 -9.81 14.41 -5.84
C LYS A 107 -8.57 13.51 -5.81
N ASP A 108 -8.12 13.13 -4.62
CA ASP A 108 -7.00 12.21 -4.43
C ASP A 108 -7.36 10.82 -4.95
N TYR A 109 -8.57 10.34 -4.67
CA TYR A 109 -9.08 9.08 -5.21
C TYR A 109 -9.13 9.08 -6.74
N LYS A 110 -9.71 10.12 -7.36
CA LYS A 110 -9.74 10.28 -8.82
C LYS A 110 -8.33 10.26 -9.43
N LYS A 111 -7.38 10.93 -8.78
CA LYS A 111 -5.97 10.96 -9.23
C LYS A 111 -5.31 9.59 -9.10
N TYR A 112 -5.57 8.87 -8.01
CA TYR A 112 -5.06 7.52 -7.77
C TYR A 112 -5.54 6.55 -8.86
N ILE A 113 -6.86 6.41 -9.06
CA ILE A 113 -7.42 5.47 -10.04
C ILE A 113 -7.02 5.83 -11.49
N ALA A 114 -6.90 7.13 -11.82
CA ALA A 114 -6.40 7.57 -13.12
C ALA A 114 -4.93 7.16 -13.33
N GLY A 115 -4.11 7.23 -12.27
CA GLY A 115 -2.73 6.75 -12.27
C GLY A 115 -2.62 5.24 -12.49
N GLN A 116 -3.63 4.47 -12.08
CA GLN A 116 -3.73 3.03 -12.32
C GLN A 116 -4.36 2.67 -13.69
N LYS A 117 -4.69 3.68 -14.53
CA LYS A 117 -5.39 3.51 -15.81
C LYS A 117 -6.78 2.86 -15.67
N MET A 118 -7.44 3.05 -14.53
CA MET A 118 -8.81 2.60 -14.29
C MET A 118 -9.83 3.64 -14.80
N ASP A 119 -11.07 3.20 -15.03
CA ASP A 119 -12.16 4.10 -15.41
C ASP A 119 -12.53 5.04 -14.26
N THR A 120 -12.53 6.35 -14.54
CA THR A 120 -12.84 7.40 -13.56
C THR A 120 -14.32 7.77 -13.55
N THR A 121 -15.13 7.21 -14.45
CA THR A 121 -16.54 7.60 -14.62
C THR A 121 -17.36 7.34 -13.34
N LYS A 122 -17.09 6.23 -12.65
CA LYS A 122 -17.75 5.85 -11.38
C LYS A 122 -16.96 6.18 -10.13
N ALA A 123 -15.92 7.02 -10.24
CA ALA A 123 -15.03 7.32 -9.13
C ALA A 123 -15.76 7.88 -7.90
N GLU A 124 -16.79 8.69 -8.14
CA GLU A 124 -17.60 9.30 -7.08
C GLU A 124 -18.50 8.28 -6.38
N GLU A 125 -19.12 7.36 -7.13
CA GLU A 125 -19.93 6.28 -6.57
C GLU A 125 -19.07 5.35 -5.69
N HIS A 126 -17.92 4.92 -6.20
CA HIS A 126 -17.00 4.06 -5.43
C HIS A 126 -16.45 4.77 -4.20
N TYR A 127 -16.11 6.05 -4.33
CA TYR A 127 -15.62 6.83 -3.21
C TYR A 127 -16.69 6.98 -2.12
N ASN A 128 -17.92 7.33 -2.51
CA ASN A 128 -19.03 7.45 -1.57
C ASN A 128 -19.37 6.11 -0.89
N PHE A 129 -19.17 4.98 -1.56
CA PHE A 129 -19.34 3.65 -0.96
C PHE A 129 -18.34 3.37 0.17
N MET A 130 -17.15 3.99 0.14
CA MET A 130 -16.15 3.83 1.19
C MET A 130 -16.39 4.72 2.42
N LEU A 131 -17.25 5.75 2.30
CA LEU A 131 -17.49 6.72 3.37
C LEU A 131 -18.47 6.19 4.42
N ILE A 132 -18.21 6.53 5.67
CA ILE A 132 -19.13 6.35 6.80
C ILE A 132 -19.61 7.71 7.33
N GLU A 133 -20.63 7.71 8.19
CA GLU A 133 -21.20 8.95 8.76
C GLU A 133 -20.14 9.81 9.47
N GLU A 134 -19.13 9.19 10.09
CA GLU A 134 -18.05 9.90 10.77
C GLU A 134 -17.16 10.71 9.81
N ASP A 135 -17.05 10.30 8.55
CA ASP A 135 -16.24 10.99 7.54
C ASP A 135 -16.91 12.31 7.08
N ALA A 136 -18.22 12.45 7.29
CA ALA A 136 -18.94 13.69 6.98
C ALA A 136 -18.44 14.88 7.80
N ALA A 137 -17.89 14.63 9.01
CA ALA A 137 -17.29 15.66 9.85
C ALA A 137 -16.02 16.27 9.23
N ASN A 138 -15.38 15.57 8.28
CA ASN A 138 -14.17 16.00 7.58
C ASN A 138 -14.45 16.35 6.11
N GLU A 139 -15.61 16.92 5.82
CA GLU A 139 -16.02 17.26 4.44
C GLU A 139 -16.02 16.04 3.49
N ASN A 140 -16.43 14.87 3.99
CA ASN A 140 -16.41 13.59 3.26
C ASN A 140 -14.99 13.16 2.84
N ALA A 141 -13.98 13.49 3.66
CA ALA A 141 -12.59 13.07 3.45
C ALA A 141 -12.16 12.04 4.51
N LEU A 142 -11.40 11.05 4.06
CA LEU A 142 -10.86 10.01 4.94
C LEU A 142 -9.62 10.53 5.66
N THR A 143 -9.59 10.43 6.98
CA THR A 143 -8.36 10.67 7.75
C THR A 143 -7.32 9.59 7.47
N SER A 144 -6.04 9.84 7.81
CA SER A 144 -4.99 8.83 7.76
C SER A 144 -5.41 7.49 8.37
N ASP A 145 -6.04 7.52 9.55
CA ASP A 145 -6.36 6.29 10.29
C ASP A 145 -7.54 5.56 9.67
N ARG A 146 -8.56 6.28 9.18
CA ARG A 146 -9.67 5.69 8.40
C ARG A 146 -9.17 5.07 7.10
N PHE A 147 -8.25 5.74 6.39
CA PHE A 147 -7.64 5.19 5.19
C PHE A 147 -6.85 3.91 5.48
N LYS A 148 -6.01 3.91 6.52
CA LYS A 148 -5.24 2.71 6.92
C LYS A 148 -6.16 1.56 7.30
N GLN A 149 -7.24 1.84 8.03
CA GLN A 149 -8.23 0.84 8.39
C GLN A 149 -8.93 0.26 7.16
N LEU A 150 -9.36 1.09 6.20
CA LEU A 150 -9.99 0.62 4.96
C LEU A 150 -9.06 -0.28 4.13
N VAL A 151 -7.78 0.08 4.01
CA VAL A 151 -6.81 -0.76 3.29
C VAL A 151 -6.53 -2.07 4.05
N TYR A 152 -6.47 -2.01 5.38
CA TYR A 152 -6.37 -3.21 6.20
C TYR A 152 -7.59 -4.12 6.00
N ASP A 153 -8.80 -3.58 6.06
CA ASP A 153 -10.04 -4.32 5.84
C ASP A 153 -10.02 -4.96 4.45
N PHE A 154 -9.54 -4.25 3.42
CA PHE A 154 -9.36 -4.83 2.08
C PHE A 154 -8.38 -6.02 2.05
N TRP A 155 -7.32 -6.00 2.88
CA TRP A 155 -6.35 -7.08 2.94
C TRP A 155 -6.84 -8.32 3.68
N VAL A 156 -7.69 -8.15 4.69
CA VAL A 156 -8.14 -9.24 5.57
C VAL A 156 -9.59 -9.66 5.34
N SER A 157 -10.36 -8.87 4.59
CA SER A 157 -11.74 -9.17 4.25
C SER A 157 -11.80 -10.45 3.41
N ASN A 158 -12.69 -11.35 3.83
CA ASN A 158 -13.08 -12.53 3.05
C ASN A 158 -14.36 -12.27 2.23
N ASP A 159 -14.89 -11.03 2.20
CA ASP A 159 -16.06 -10.73 1.39
C ASP A 159 -15.68 -10.73 -0.10
N GLU A 160 -16.32 -11.62 -0.86
CA GLU A 160 -16.18 -11.76 -2.32
C GLU A 160 -16.69 -10.53 -3.11
N THR A 161 -17.18 -9.50 -2.43
CA THR A 161 -17.63 -8.26 -3.05
C THR A 161 -16.49 -7.23 -3.09
N GLY A 162 -15.49 -7.54 -3.92
CA GLY A 162 -14.70 -6.52 -4.62
C GLY A 162 -15.37 -6.09 -5.92
#